data_AF-A0A2A9H1I3-F1
#
_entry.id   AF-A0A2A9H1I3-F1
#
_cell.length_a   1.000
_cell.length_b   1.000
_cell.length_c   1.000
_cell.angle_alpha   90.00
_cell.angle_beta   90.00
_cell.angle_gamma   90.00
#
_symmetry.space_group_name_H-M   'P 1'
#
loop_
_entity.id
_entity.type
_entity.pdbx_description
1 polymer ?
#
loop_
_entity_poly.entity_id
_entity_poly.type
_entity_poly.pdbx_seq_one_letter_code
_entity_poly.pdbx_strand_id
1 'polypeptide(L)' 'MDKITQIEVTSLEKRAALYEEHADEREARAGAYFRLGSSAYVDSIDKVEQMRAQARSWRDEADELRRRSA' A
#
# COMPACT_ATOMS: atom_id res chain seq x y z
N MET A 1 -11.48 -5.13 -22.41
CA MET A 1 -10.50 -4.17 -21.85
C MET A 1 -9.52 -3.73 -22.93
N ASP A 2 -9.41 -2.42 -23.16
CA ASP A 2 -8.45 -1.84 -24.11
C ASP A 2 -7.02 -1.77 -23.52
N LYS A 3 -6.04 -1.50 -24.39
CA LYS A 3 -4.62 -1.47 -24.02
C LYS A 3 -4.29 -0.36 -23.02
N ILE A 4 -5.01 0.76 -23.02
CA ILE A 4 -4.75 1.89 -22.11
C ILE A 4 -5.19 1.49 -20.71
N THR A 5 -6.41 0.97 -20.55
CA THR A 5 -6.89 0.48 -19.24
C THR A 5 -6.01 -0.66 -18.69
N GLN A 6 -5.49 -1.55 -19.55
CA GLN A 6 -4.57 -2.59 -19.10
C GLN A 6 -3.27 -2.02 -18.48
N ILE A 7 -2.72 -0.96 -19.08
CA ILE A 7 -1.51 -0.29 -18.57
C ILE A 7 -1.81 0.38 -17.23
N GLU A 8 -2.96 1.04 -17.10
CA GLU A 8 -3.38 1.74 -15.90
C GLU A 8 -3.59 0.79 -14.72
N VAL A 9 -4.34 -0.30 -14.93
CA VAL A 9 -4.52 -1.37 -13.94
C VAL A 9 -3.16 -1.92 -13.48
N THR A 10 -2.26 -2.23 -14.42
CA THR A 10 -0.91 -2.72 -14.09
C THR A 10 -0.11 -1.70 -13.29
N SER A 11 -0.26 -0.40 -13.59
CA SER A 11 0.42 0.68 -12.87
C SER A 11 -0.06 0.78 -11.43
N LEU A 12 -1.37 0.73 -11.20
CA LEU A 12 -1.98 0.75 -9.87
C LEU A 12 -1.52 -0.43 -9.02
N GLU A 13 -1.49 -1.63 -9.60
CA GLU A 13 -1.05 -2.84 -8.89
C GLU A 13 0.42 -2.79 -8.51
N LYS A 14 1.29 -2.30 -9.41
CA LYS A 14 2.71 -2.11 -9.09
C LYS A 14 2.92 -1.09 -7.98
N ARG A 15 2.16 0.01 -7.98
CA ARG A 15 2.20 1.02 -6.91
C ARG A 15 1.73 0.44 -5.57
N ALA A 16 0.63 -0.33 -5.59
CA ALA A 16 0.13 -1.01 -4.40
C ALA A 16 1.17 -1.97 -3.81
N ALA A 17 1.77 -2.83 -4.64
CA ALA A 17 2.81 -3.75 -4.20
C ALA A 17 4.02 -3.03 -3.58
N LEU A 18 4.49 -1.94 -4.20
CA LEU A 18 5.60 -1.15 -3.67
C LEU A 18 5.27 -0.53 -2.30
N TYR A 19 4.04 -0.06 -2.11
CA TYR A 19 3.63 0.52 -0.83
C TYR A 19 3.49 -0.52 0.28
N GLU A 20 3.05 -1.73 -0.05
CA GLU A 20 3.04 -2.84 0.91
C GLU A 20 4.45 -3.23 1.32
N GLU A 21 5.38 -3.33 0.37
CA GLU A 21 6.80 -3.59 0.66
C GLU A 21 7.39 -2.53 1.60
N HIS A 22 7.15 -1.24 1.32
CA HIS A 22 7.59 -0.15 2.20
C HIS A 22 6.93 -0.17 3.58
N ALA A 23 5.66 -0.56 3.65
CA ALA A 23 4.94 -0.74 4.91
C ALA A 23 5.61 -1.85 5.74
N ASP A 24 5.89 -2.99 5.14
CA ASP A 24 6.50 -4.13 5.82
C ASP A 24 7.93 -3.84 6.30
N GLU A 25 8.75 -3.19 5.47
CA GLU A 25 10.08 -2.74 5.89
C GLU A 25 10.01 -1.76 7.08
N ARG A 26 9.05 -0.84 7.05
CA ARG A 26 8.90 0.16 8.11
C ARG A 26 8.38 -0.47 9.40
N GLU A 27 7.45 -1.42 9.31
CA GLU A 27 6.98 -2.21 10.45
C GLU A 27 8.14 -3.00 11.08
N ALA A 28 8.98 -3.64 10.25
CA ALA A 28 10.18 -4.34 10.72
C ALA A 28 11.16 -3.40 11.44
N ARG A 29 11.38 -2.20 10.91
CA ARG A 29 12.21 -1.16 11.56
C ARG A 29 11.57 -0.64 12.86
N ALA A 30 10.24 -0.53 12.90
CA ALA A 30 9.50 -0.10 14.09
C ALA A 30 9.68 -1.07 15.27
N GLY A 31 9.96 -2.35 15.01
CA GLY A 31 10.28 -3.34 16.03
C GLY A 31 11.41 -2.92 16.98
N ALA A 32 12.36 -2.09 16.52
CA ALA A 32 13.43 -1.54 17.35
C ALA A 32 12.92 -0.61 18.47
N TYR A 33 11.74 0.01 18.27
CA TYR A 33 11.15 0.98 19.19
C TYR A 33 10.04 0.39 20.08
N PHE A 34 9.59 -0.84 19.78
CA PHE A 34 8.41 -1.48 20.38
C PHE A 34 8.47 -1.60 21.91
N ARG A 35 9.63 -1.98 22.46
CA ARG A 35 9.75 -2.41 23.87
C ARG A 35 9.50 -1.31 24.92
N LEU A 36 9.42 -0.05 24.51
CA LEU A 36 9.28 1.08 25.44
C LEU A 36 8.03 1.95 25.15
N GLY A 37 7.16 1.54 24.21
CA GLY A 37 6.00 2.34 23.83
C GLY A 37 6.38 3.76 23.40
N SER A 38 7.52 3.91 22.72
CA SER A 38 8.03 5.22 22.33
C SER A 38 7.11 5.88 21.29
N SER A 39 7.03 7.21 21.31
CA SER A 39 6.27 7.96 20.29
C SER A 39 6.72 7.60 18.86
N ALA A 40 8.01 7.34 18.67
CA ALA A 40 8.57 6.91 17.40
C ALA A 40 8.03 5.55 16.91
N TYR A 41 7.66 4.65 17.82
CA TYR A 41 6.99 3.39 17.47
C TYR A 41 5.59 3.67 16.94
N VAL A 42 4.79 4.45 17.69
CA VAL A 42 3.41 4.80 17.32
C VAL A 42 3.40 5.51 15.97
N ASP A 43 4.22 6.55 15.78
CA ASP A 43 4.34 7.28 14.51
C ASP A 43 4.73 6.36 13.34
N SER A 44 5.56 5.35 13.62
CA SER A 44 5.96 4.37 12.61
C SER A 44 4.80 3.47 12.20
N ILE A 45 4.03 2.95 13.16
CA ILE A 45 2.87 2.10 12.90
C ILE A 45 1.75 2.88 12.20
N ASP A 46 1.45 4.10 12.62
CA ASP A 46 0.47 4.97 11.94
C ASP A 46 0.83 5.16 10.46
N LYS A 47 2.13 5.30 10.17
CA LYS A 47 2.60 5.43 8.78
C LYS A 47 2.49 4.12 8.00
N VAL A 48 2.74 2.97 8.63
CA VAL A 48 2.52 1.64 8.05
C VAL A 48 1.04 1.47 7.67
N GLU A 49 0.12 1.85 8.56
CA GLU A 49 -1.31 1.78 8.31
C GLU A 49 -1.74 2.68 7.14
N GLN A 50 -1.22 3.92 7.09
CA GLN A 50 -1.46 4.83 5.96
C GLN A 50 -0.99 4.23 4.63
N MET A 51 0.21 3.62 4.62
CA MET A 51 0.75 2.99 3.41
C MET A 51 -0.12 1.81 2.96
N ARG A 52 -0.53 0.94 3.89
CA ARG A 52 -1.43 -0.18 3.60
C ARG A 52 -2.80 0.29 3.13
N ALA A 53 -3.32 1.39 3.68
CA ALA A 53 -4.58 1.99 3.22
C ALA A 53 -4.47 2.53 1.79
N GLN A 54 -3.36 3.19 1.46
CA GLN A 54 -3.08 3.67 0.11
C GLN A 54 -3.00 2.50 -0.89
N ALA A 55 -2.30 1.43 -0.54
CA ALA A 55 -2.18 0.24 -1.38
C ALA A 55 -3.54 -0.43 -1.64
N ARG A 56 -4.39 -0.55 -0.61
CA ARG A 56 -5.78 -1.03 -0.76
C ARG A 56 -6.59 -0.16 -1.70
N SER A 57 -6.53 1.16 -1.54
CA SER A 57 -7.25 2.10 -2.41
C SER A 57 -6.87 1.93 -3.89
N TRP A 58 -5.60 1.71 -4.21
CA TRP A 58 -5.18 1.46 -5.60
C TRP A 58 -5.60 0.09 -6.12
N ARG A 59 -5.66 -0.94 -5.27
CA ARG A 59 -6.23 -2.24 -5.67
C ARG A 59 -7.71 -2.13 -5.96
N ASP A 60 -8.46 -1.46 -5.09
CA ASP A 60 -9.89 -1.23 -5.28
C ASP A 60 -10.17 -0.46 -6.58
N GLU A 61 -9.34 0.55 -6.89
CA GLU A 61 -9.42 1.30 -8.14
C GLU A 61 -9.08 0.44 -9.36
N ALA A 62 -8.05 -0.41 -9.28
CA ALA A 62 -7.68 -1.33 -10.35
C ALA A 62 -8.79 -2.36 -10.63
N ASP A 63 -9.42 -2.88 -9.57
CA ASP A 63 -10.53 -3.82 -9.69
C ASP A 63 -11.79 -3.15 -10.24
N GLU A 64 -12.05 -1.89 -9.87
CA GLU A 64 -13.14 -1.11 -10.45
C GLU A 64 -12.94 -0.87 -11.95
N LEU A 65 -11.72 -0.52 -12.37
CA LEU A 65 -11.38 -0.38 -13.80
C LEU A 65 -11.60 -1.69 -14.56
N ARG A 66 -11.17 -2.83 -14.00
CA ARG A 66 -11.42 -4.15 -14.60
C ARG A 66 -12.91 -4.43 -14.79
N ARG A 67 -13.74 -4.14 -13.77
CA ARG A 67 -15.20 -4.35 -13.84
C ARG A 67 -15.86 -3.50 -14.91
N ARG A 68 -15.43 -2.24 -15.06
CA ARG A 68 -15.99 -1.32 -16.07
C ARG A 68 -15.58 -1.65 -17.50
N SER A 69 -14.42 -2.28 -17.66
CA SER A 69 -13.83 -2.62 -18.97
C SER A 69 -14.04 -4.07 -19.41
N ALA A 70 -14.74 -4.86 -18.60
CA ALA A 70 -15.23 -6.21 -18.92
C ALA A 70 -16.55 -6.13 -19.68
#